data_AF-A0A097APA1-F1
#
_entry.id   AF-A0A097APA1-F1
#
_cell.length_a   1.000
_cell.length_b   1.000
_cell.length_c   1.000
_cell.angle_alpha   90.00
_cell.angle_beta   90.00
_cell.angle_gamma   90.00
#
_symmetry.space_group_name_H-M   'P 1'
#
loop_
_entity.id
_entity.type
_entity.pdbx_description
1 polymer ?
#
loop_
_entity_poly.entity_id
_entity_poly.type
_entity_poly.pdbx_seq_one_letter_code
_entity_poly.pdbx_strand_id
1 'polypeptide(L)'
;MSGVLISAALTAFLTGITEPIEFSFMFLAPVLYVIHALLTGLSLAITYVLGIKDGFGFSAGLIDYILSYGIATKPLLLLLIGIIYGAIYYVIFYYIIVKFNLPTPGRLEEEAVDQYADMSKSELGDIAAQYVEVLGGAENIQSLEACITRLRLTVKDDTIIDDDKLKKLGATGVMRMGKNALQVIVGTKADLIAQEMKKHMKKAGGKI
;
A
#
# COMPACT_ATOMS: atom_id res chain seq x y z
N MET A 1 -5.20 -5.12 -6.81
CA MET A 1 -5.72 -4.12 -5.85
C MET A 1 -7.13 -3.59 -6.18
N SER A 2 -7.56 -3.61 -7.45
CA SER A 2 -8.87 -3.11 -7.89
C SER A 2 -10.09 -3.70 -7.16
N GLY A 3 -10.05 -4.99 -6.78
CA GLY A 3 -11.14 -5.62 -6.03
C GLY A 3 -11.35 -5.06 -4.62
N VAL A 4 -10.28 -4.64 -3.95
CA VAL A 4 -10.37 -4.07 -2.58
C VAL A 4 -11.00 -2.68 -2.63
N LEU A 5 -10.59 -1.84 -3.58
CA LEU A 5 -11.17 -0.50 -3.75
C LEU A 5 -12.63 -0.54 -4.19
N ILE A 6 -13.01 -1.49 -5.06
CA ILE A 6 -14.41 -1.68 -5.46
C ILE A 6 -15.27 -2.12 -4.26
N SER A 7 -14.77 -3.06 -3.45
CA SER A 7 -15.48 -3.50 -2.24
C SER A 7 -15.65 -2.34 -1.26
N ALA A 8 -14.59 -1.57 -1.01
CA ALA A 8 -14.64 -0.41 -0.13
C ALA A 8 -15.61 0.67 -0.65
N ALA A 9 -15.60 0.94 -1.96
CA ALA A 9 -16.53 1.86 -2.62
C ALA A 9 -17.98 1.42 -2.47
N LEU A 10 -18.27 0.13 -2.67
CA LEU A 10 -19.61 -0.41 -2.51
C LEU A 10 -20.09 -0.33 -1.06
N THR A 11 -19.23 -0.70 -0.10
CA THR A 11 -19.55 -0.58 1.33
C THR A 11 -19.83 0.86 1.73
N ALA A 12 -18.97 1.80 1.32
CA ALA A 12 -19.17 3.23 1.60
C ALA A 12 -20.46 3.76 0.98
N PHE A 13 -20.77 3.37 -0.26
CA PHE A 13 -22.00 3.78 -0.93
C PHE A 13 -23.26 3.24 -0.24
N LEU A 14 -23.26 1.96 0.15
CA LEU A 14 -24.43 1.32 0.78
C LEU A 14 -24.65 1.80 2.21
N THR A 15 -23.57 1.84 3.00
CA THR A 15 -23.64 2.03 4.46
C THR A 15 -23.31 3.44 4.90
N GLY A 16 -22.62 4.21 4.06
CA GLY A 16 -22.07 5.52 4.39
C GLY A 16 -20.70 5.49 5.06
N ILE A 17 -20.15 4.32 5.41
CA ILE A 17 -18.85 4.20 6.09
C ILE A 17 -17.71 4.46 5.09
N THR A 18 -17.08 5.63 5.18
CA THR A 18 -16.04 6.07 4.23
C THR A 18 -14.61 5.72 4.65
N GLU A 19 -14.39 5.33 5.91
CA GLU A 19 -13.04 5.11 6.48
C GLU A 19 -12.15 4.20 5.62
N PRO A 20 -12.62 3.06 5.06
CA PRO A 20 -11.76 2.18 4.27
C PRO A 20 -11.19 2.86 3.02
N ILE A 21 -11.92 3.83 2.45
CA ILE A 21 -11.47 4.61 1.28
C ILE A 21 -10.56 5.75 1.76
N GLU A 22 -10.92 6.44 2.84
CA GLU A 22 -10.14 7.58 3.35
C GLU A 22 -8.76 7.15 3.83
N PHE A 23 -8.66 6.00 4.51
CA PHE A 23 -7.39 5.45 4.98
C PHE A 23 -6.43 5.12 3.83
N SER A 24 -6.98 4.89 2.63
CA SER A 24 -6.19 4.61 1.44
C SER A 24 -5.32 5.80 1.00
N PHE A 25 -5.69 7.04 1.32
CA PHE A 25 -4.95 8.23 0.89
C PHE A 25 -4.63 9.23 2.01
N MET A 26 -5.28 9.19 3.17
CA MET A 26 -5.09 10.17 4.25
C MET A 26 -3.63 10.27 4.72
N PHE A 27 -2.94 9.12 4.84
CA PHE A 27 -1.54 9.08 5.27
C PHE A 27 -0.53 9.26 4.13
N LEU A 28 -0.93 8.93 2.90
CA LEU A 28 -0.04 9.00 1.73
C LEU A 28 -0.06 10.39 1.09
N ALA A 29 -1.24 11.01 1.03
CA ALA A 29 -1.48 12.30 0.40
C ALA A 29 -2.34 13.19 1.33
N PRO A 30 -1.76 13.78 2.39
CA PRO A 30 -2.50 14.62 3.34
C PRO A 30 -3.25 15.79 2.67
N VAL A 31 -2.71 16.31 1.57
CA VAL A 31 -3.35 17.37 0.76
C VAL A 31 -4.70 16.92 0.21
N LEU A 32 -4.82 15.69 -0.28
CA LEU A 32 -6.09 15.13 -0.74
C LEU A 32 -7.12 15.07 0.39
N TYR A 33 -6.68 14.76 1.60
CA TYR A 33 -7.56 14.71 2.77
C TYR A 33 -8.10 16.07 3.19
N VAL A 34 -7.28 17.13 3.11
CA VAL A 34 -7.75 18.50 3.33
C VAL A 34 -8.80 18.90 2.30
N ILE A 35 -8.58 18.56 1.03
CA ILE A 35 -9.54 18.82 -0.05
C ILE A 35 -10.84 18.05 0.16
N HIS A 36 -10.74 16.77 0.56
CA HIS A 36 -11.89 15.95 0.94
C HIS A 36 -12.71 16.59 2.06
N ALA A 37 -12.05 17.05 3.13
CA ALA A 37 -12.72 17.72 4.25
C ALA A 37 -13.46 19.00 3.81
N LEU A 38 -12.84 19.80 2.94
CA LEU A 38 -13.45 21.01 2.38
C LEU A 38 -14.66 20.70 1.48
N LEU A 39 -14.52 19.72 0.59
CA LEU A 39 -15.61 19.28 -0.29
C LEU A 39 -16.77 18.71 0.53
N THR A 40 -16.48 17.97 1.59
CA THR A 40 -17.50 17.44 2.52
C THR A 40 -18.21 18.54 3.28
N GLY A 41 -17.49 19.54 3.80
CA GLY A 41 -18.11 20.70 4.43
C GLY A 41 -19.00 21.50 3.47
N LEU A 42 -18.54 21.65 2.22
CA LEU A 42 -19.29 22.35 1.18
C LEU A 42 -20.55 21.59 0.76
N SER A 43 -20.53 20.25 0.71
CA SER A 43 -21.71 19.47 0.35
C SER A 43 -22.81 19.65 1.39
N LEU A 44 -22.46 19.65 2.68
CA LEU A 44 -23.38 19.92 3.78
C LEU A 44 -23.94 21.36 3.75
N ALA A 45 -23.09 22.34 3.42
CA ALA A 45 -23.54 23.72 3.28
C ALA A 45 -24.53 23.89 2.12
N ILE A 46 -24.27 23.25 0.98
CA ILE A 46 -25.16 23.28 -0.19
C ILE A 46 -26.51 22.63 0.12
N THR A 47 -26.50 21.44 0.75
CA THR A 47 -27.76 20.75 1.11
C THR A 47 -28.57 21.56 2.11
N TYR A 48 -27.92 22.22 3.07
CA TYR A 48 -28.56 23.14 4.01
C TYR A 48 -29.23 24.33 3.31
N VAL A 49 -28.50 25.05 2.44
CA VAL A 49 -29.02 26.23 1.71
C VAL A 49 -30.17 25.87 0.79
N LEU A 50 -30.14 24.69 0.15
CA LEU A 50 -31.21 24.22 -0.73
C LEU A 50 -32.43 23.66 0.05
N GLY A 51 -32.33 23.61 1.38
CA GLY A 51 -33.38 23.11 2.28
C GLY A 51 -33.64 21.61 2.10
N ILE A 52 -32.62 20.86 1.71
CA ILE A 52 -32.68 19.40 1.58
C ILE A 52 -32.56 18.81 2.98
N LYS A 53 -33.46 17.92 3.32
CA LYS A 53 -33.47 17.25 4.62
C LYS A 53 -33.65 15.77 4.38
N ASP A 54 -32.73 14.97 4.87
CA ASP A 54 -32.83 13.53 4.83
C ASP A 54 -32.46 12.97 6.20
N GLY A 55 -33.12 11.89 6.59
CA GLY A 55 -32.83 11.20 7.83
C GLY A 55 -31.64 10.27 7.65
N PHE A 56 -30.69 10.29 8.58
CA PHE A 56 -29.62 9.31 8.63
C PHE A 56 -29.59 8.66 10.00
N GLY A 57 -29.59 7.32 10.03
CA GLY A 57 -29.51 6.56 11.27
C GLY A 57 -28.06 6.38 11.74
N PHE A 58 -27.17 6.03 10.81
CA PHE A 58 -25.77 5.76 11.12
C PHE A 58 -24.80 6.66 10.35
N SER A 59 -24.78 6.59 9.01
CA SER A 59 -23.71 7.25 8.23
C SER A 59 -24.16 7.81 6.88
N ALA A 60 -25.47 7.99 6.69
CA ALA A 60 -26.06 8.63 5.50
C ALA A 60 -25.71 7.92 4.18
N GLY A 61 -25.69 6.58 4.20
CA GLY A 61 -25.52 5.75 3.00
C GLY A 61 -26.80 5.61 2.17
N LEU A 62 -26.73 4.86 1.07
CA LEU A 62 -27.91 4.56 0.24
C LEU A 62 -29.03 3.89 1.04
N ILE A 63 -28.69 3.03 2.00
CA ILE A 63 -29.69 2.36 2.84
C ILE A 63 -30.47 3.40 3.66
N ASP A 64 -29.77 4.35 4.29
CA ASP A 64 -30.41 5.44 5.03
C ASP A 64 -31.32 6.27 4.12
N TYR A 65 -30.86 6.61 2.90
CA TYR A 65 -31.67 7.34 1.91
C TYR A 65 -32.96 6.61 1.53
N ILE A 66 -32.90 5.29 1.30
CA ILE A 66 -34.08 4.49 0.93
C ILE A 66 -35.07 4.42 2.09
N LEU A 67 -34.58 4.20 3.31
CA LEU A 67 -35.42 4.09 4.50
C LEU A 67 -36.07 5.44 4.86
N SER A 68 -35.34 6.53 4.68
CA SER A 68 -35.80 7.90 4.99
C SER A 68 -36.58 8.56 3.86
N TYR A 69 -36.69 7.93 2.68
CA TYR A 69 -37.32 8.52 1.49
C TYR A 69 -38.74 9.06 1.75
N GLY A 70 -39.53 8.37 2.58
CA GLY A 70 -40.90 8.76 2.92
C GLY A 70 -41.01 10.00 3.83
N ILE A 71 -39.95 10.36 4.54
CA ILE A 71 -39.90 11.52 5.45
C ILE A 71 -38.95 12.64 4.96
N ALA A 72 -38.23 12.39 3.86
CA ALA A 72 -37.24 13.29 3.31
C ALA A 72 -37.85 14.51 2.59
N THR A 73 -37.16 15.64 2.66
CA THR A 73 -37.49 16.87 1.92
C THR A 73 -36.57 16.98 0.70
N LYS A 74 -37.17 16.94 -0.50
CA LYS A 74 -36.48 16.97 -1.81
C LYS A 74 -35.44 15.85 -2.00
N PRO A 75 -35.78 14.57 -1.75
CA PRO A 75 -34.84 13.45 -1.86
C PRO A 75 -34.25 13.28 -3.26
N LEU A 76 -35.03 13.52 -4.32
CA LEU A 76 -34.53 13.45 -5.70
C LEU A 76 -33.43 14.48 -6.00
N LEU A 77 -33.52 15.67 -5.37
CA LEU A 77 -32.51 16.71 -5.53
C LEU A 77 -31.20 16.31 -4.84
N LEU A 78 -31.29 15.60 -3.70
CA LEU A 78 -30.12 15.04 -3.02
C LEU A 78 -29.38 14.04 -3.93
N LEU A 79 -30.11 13.14 -4.59
CA LEU A 79 -29.52 12.18 -5.52
C LEU A 79 -28.83 12.87 -6.70
N LEU A 80 -29.47 13.90 -7.27
CA LEU A 80 -28.88 14.69 -8.35
C LEU A 80 -27.59 15.39 -7.91
N ILE A 81 -27.61 16.03 -6.73
CA ILE A 81 -26.42 16.65 -6.14
C ILE A 81 -25.33 15.59 -5.93
N GLY A 82 -25.66 14.41 -5.40
CA GLY A 82 -24.71 13.32 -5.20
C GLY A 82 -24.00 12.91 -6.49
N ILE A 83 -24.71 12.81 -7.60
CA ILE A 83 -24.12 12.49 -8.92
C ILE A 83 -23.18 13.62 -9.38
N ILE A 84 -23.61 14.87 -9.29
CA ILE A 84 -22.80 16.04 -9.64
C ILE A 84 -21.54 16.09 -8.77
N TYR A 85 -21.69 15.86 -7.47
CA TYR A 85 -20.60 15.85 -6.51
C TYR A 85 -19.61 14.71 -6.76
N GLY A 86 -20.10 13.53 -7.13
CA GLY A 86 -19.25 12.40 -7.54
C GLY A 86 -18.36 12.75 -8.73
N ALA A 87 -18.92 13.44 -9.74
CA ALA A 87 -18.15 13.93 -10.88
C ALA A 87 -17.13 15.00 -10.48
N ILE A 88 -17.51 15.95 -9.61
CA ILE A 88 -16.60 16.98 -9.09
C ILE A 88 -15.44 16.34 -8.32
N TYR A 89 -15.73 15.41 -7.41
CA TYR A 89 -14.72 14.66 -6.66
C TYR A 89 -13.76 13.95 -7.60
N TYR A 90 -14.28 13.21 -8.59
CA TYR A 90 -13.47 12.49 -9.56
C TYR A 90 -12.50 13.42 -10.30
N VAL A 91 -12.99 14.53 -10.86
CA VAL A 91 -12.17 15.47 -11.63
C VAL A 91 -11.10 16.13 -10.76
N ILE A 92 -11.47 16.61 -9.57
CA ILE A 92 -10.53 17.28 -8.66
C ILE A 92 -9.45 16.30 -8.19
N PHE A 93 -9.85 15.12 -7.72
CA PHE A 93 -8.89 14.12 -7.22
C PHE A 93 -7.98 13.65 -8.35
N TYR A 94 -8.54 13.30 -9.50
CA TYR A 94 -7.77 12.86 -10.67
C TYR A 94 -6.73 13.91 -11.06
N TYR A 95 -7.14 15.18 -11.21
CA TYR A 95 -6.24 16.25 -11.61
C TYR A 95 -5.09 16.45 -10.61
N ILE A 96 -5.39 16.42 -9.31
CA ILE A 96 -4.39 16.64 -8.26
C ILE A 96 -3.44 15.45 -8.14
N ILE A 97 -3.95 14.21 -8.22
CA ILE A 97 -3.15 12.99 -8.22
C ILE A 97 -2.19 12.98 -9.41
N VAL A 98 -2.66 13.32 -10.61
CA VAL A 98 -1.84 13.32 -11.82
C VAL A 98 -0.82 14.46 -11.80
N LYS A 99 -1.24 15.69 -11.49
CA LYS A 99 -0.39 16.88 -11.55
C LYS A 99 0.74 16.86 -10.52
N PHE A 100 0.47 16.38 -9.31
CA PHE A 100 1.44 16.37 -8.22
C PHE A 100 2.09 15.01 -8.01
N ASN A 101 1.89 14.05 -8.93
CA ASN A 101 2.38 12.68 -8.84
C ASN A 101 2.17 12.08 -7.44
N LEU A 102 0.96 12.23 -6.89
CA LEU A 102 0.74 11.86 -5.50
C LEU A 102 0.69 10.34 -5.34
N PRO A 103 1.29 9.81 -4.25
CA PRO A 103 1.30 8.38 -3.99
C PRO A 103 -0.09 7.92 -3.59
N THR A 104 -0.77 7.20 -4.47
CA THR A 104 -2.04 6.54 -4.19
C THR A 104 -1.88 5.02 -4.23
N PRO A 105 -2.70 4.25 -3.50
CA PRO A 105 -2.67 2.78 -3.57
C PRO A 105 -2.88 2.32 -5.02
N GLY A 106 -2.00 1.44 -5.49
CA GLY A 106 -1.92 1.01 -6.89
C GLY A 106 -0.95 1.81 -7.77
N ARG A 107 -0.54 3.02 -7.38
CA ARG A 107 0.52 3.80 -8.07
C ARG A 107 1.90 3.56 -7.47
N LEU A 108 1.97 3.42 -6.15
CA LEU A 108 3.21 3.10 -5.42
C LEU A 108 3.77 1.71 -5.76
N GLU A 109 2.90 0.75 -6.10
CA GLU A 109 3.34 -0.61 -6.45
C GLU A 109 4.02 -0.65 -7.83
N GLU A 110 3.74 0.30 -8.72
CA GLU A 110 4.41 0.41 -10.03
C GLU A 110 5.83 1.02 -9.90
N GLU A 111 6.09 1.84 -8.88
CA GLU A 111 7.41 2.45 -8.65
C GLU A 111 8.39 1.51 -7.93
N ALA A 112 7.90 0.49 -7.23
CA ALA A 112 8.71 -0.64 -6.80
C ALA A 112 9.00 -1.53 -8.01
N VAL A 113 9.92 -1.08 -8.87
CA VAL A 113 10.47 -1.92 -9.94
C VAL A 113 11.06 -3.15 -9.25
N ASP A 114 10.31 -4.24 -9.28
CA ASP A 114 10.79 -5.53 -8.80
C ASP A 114 11.84 -5.98 -9.80
N GLN A 115 13.09 -5.54 -9.57
CA GLN A 115 14.24 -5.78 -10.47
C GLN A 115 14.43 -7.27 -10.76
N TYR A 116 13.84 -8.12 -9.92
CA TYR A 116 13.91 -9.56 -10.03
C TYR A 116 12.72 -10.16 -10.79
N ALA A 117 11.64 -9.42 -11.10
CA ALA A 117 10.40 -9.94 -11.70
C ALA A 117 10.61 -10.78 -12.96
N ASP A 118 11.48 -10.32 -13.87
CA ASP A 118 11.77 -10.98 -15.14
C ASP A 118 12.97 -11.95 -15.10
N MET A 119 13.65 -12.05 -13.95
CA MET A 119 14.83 -12.91 -13.84
C MET A 119 14.48 -14.39 -13.79
N SER A 120 15.24 -15.19 -14.54
CA SER A 120 15.17 -16.64 -14.56
C SER A 120 15.66 -17.24 -13.23
N LYS A 121 15.32 -18.52 -13.00
CA LYS A 121 15.73 -19.23 -11.78
C LYS A 121 17.27 -19.34 -11.64
N SER A 122 18.00 -19.37 -12.75
CA SER A 122 19.48 -19.39 -12.73
C SER A 122 20.02 -18.07 -12.21
N GLU A 123 19.55 -16.96 -12.76
CA GLU A 123 20.02 -15.62 -12.40
C GLU A 123 19.67 -15.25 -10.95
N LEU A 124 18.49 -15.68 -10.47
CA LEU A 124 18.11 -15.58 -9.05
C LEU A 124 19.09 -16.37 -8.15
N GLY A 125 19.59 -17.51 -8.61
CA GLY A 125 20.60 -18.31 -7.91
C GLY A 125 21.95 -17.61 -7.82
N ASP A 126 22.38 -16.96 -8.90
CA ASP A 126 23.65 -16.20 -8.94
C ASP A 126 23.59 -14.98 -8.02
N ILE A 127 22.44 -14.29 -8.00
CA ILE A 127 22.20 -13.17 -7.09
C ILE A 127 22.14 -13.64 -5.64
N ALA A 128 21.46 -14.76 -5.37
CA ALA A 128 21.43 -15.36 -4.03
C ALA A 128 22.83 -15.70 -3.51
N ALA A 129 23.73 -16.21 -4.36
CA ALA A 129 25.12 -16.47 -4.01
C ALA A 129 25.86 -15.17 -3.65
N GLN A 130 25.71 -14.12 -4.46
CA GLN A 130 26.30 -12.80 -4.18
C GLN A 130 25.77 -12.18 -2.88
N TYR A 131 24.48 -12.34 -2.58
CA TYR A 131 23.91 -11.92 -1.30
C TYR A 131 24.57 -12.63 -0.12
N VAL A 132 24.80 -13.95 -0.21
CA VAL A 132 25.49 -14.72 0.85
C VAL A 132 26.91 -14.20 1.06
N GLU A 133 27.65 -13.90 -0.02
CA GLU A 133 29.01 -13.35 0.08
C GLU A 133 29.05 -11.98 0.76
N VAL A 134 28.19 -11.06 0.34
CA VAL A 134 28.12 -9.69 0.92
C VAL A 134 27.67 -9.70 2.38
N LEU A 135 26.87 -10.69 2.77
CA LEU A 135 26.47 -10.90 4.16
C LEU A 135 27.57 -11.53 5.04
N GLY A 136 28.79 -11.72 4.53
CA GLY A 136 29.91 -12.29 5.27
C GLY A 136 30.00 -13.82 5.18
N GLY A 137 29.36 -14.42 4.16
CA GLY A 137 29.37 -15.84 3.89
C GLY A 137 28.38 -16.65 4.73
N ALA A 138 28.32 -17.95 4.46
CA ALA A 138 27.39 -18.87 5.13
C ALA A 138 27.62 -18.97 6.65
N GLU A 139 28.84 -18.66 7.11
CA GLU A 139 29.21 -18.74 8.52
C GLU A 139 28.70 -17.55 9.33
N ASN A 140 28.49 -16.39 8.71
CA ASN A 140 27.98 -15.19 9.37
C ASN A 140 26.46 -15.22 9.52
N ILE A 141 25.73 -15.93 8.65
CA ILE A 141 24.27 -16.01 8.70
C ILE A 141 23.83 -17.10 9.68
N GLN A 142 23.17 -16.71 10.76
CA GLN A 142 22.59 -17.63 11.76
C GLN A 142 21.18 -18.08 11.40
N SER A 143 20.34 -17.15 10.93
CA SER A 143 18.99 -17.47 10.47
C SER A 143 18.64 -16.64 9.24
N LEU A 144 17.85 -17.25 8.35
CA LEU A 144 17.35 -16.62 7.13
C LEU A 144 15.88 -17.01 6.95
N GLU A 145 15.01 -16.00 7.00
CA GLU A 145 13.58 -16.11 6.74
C GLU A 145 13.17 -15.08 5.68
N ALA A 146 12.12 -15.38 4.93
CA ALA A 146 11.54 -14.43 3.98
C ALA A 146 10.11 -14.08 4.41
N CYS A 147 9.75 -12.82 4.21
CA CYS A 147 8.36 -12.36 4.21
C CYS A 147 7.94 -12.06 2.76
N ILE A 148 6.91 -11.23 2.57
CA ILE A 148 6.39 -10.88 1.23
C ILE A 148 7.45 -10.12 0.39
N THR A 149 8.14 -9.13 0.97
CA THR A 149 9.08 -8.28 0.21
C THR A 149 10.48 -8.16 0.82
N ARG A 150 10.75 -8.90 1.90
CA ARG A 150 11.96 -8.72 2.72
C ARG A 150 12.56 -10.05 3.16
N LEU A 151 13.87 -10.09 3.21
CA LEU A 151 14.67 -11.11 3.89
C LEU A 151 14.91 -10.66 5.32
N ARG A 152 14.58 -11.50 6.29
CA ARG A 152 14.91 -11.33 7.71
C ARG A 152 16.09 -12.23 8.03
N LEU A 153 17.18 -11.61 8.46
CA LEU A 153 18.45 -12.24 8.70
C LEU A 153 18.85 -12.01 10.15
N THR A 154 19.31 -13.08 10.80
CA THR A 154 20.12 -12.95 12.02
C THR A 154 21.55 -13.28 11.66
N VAL A 155 22.49 -12.39 11.95
CA VAL A 155 23.92 -12.55 11.61
C VAL A 155 24.78 -12.64 12.87
N LYS A 156 26.03 -13.09 12.77
CA LYS A 156 26.97 -13.09 13.92
C LYS A 156 27.60 -11.73 14.11
N ASP A 157 27.98 -11.10 13.00
CA ASP A 157 28.63 -9.80 12.96
C ASP A 157 27.96 -8.94 11.88
N ASP A 158 27.35 -7.83 12.30
CA ASP A 158 26.70 -6.86 11.41
C ASP A 158 27.67 -5.79 10.90
N THR A 159 28.89 -5.69 11.46
CA THR A 159 29.87 -4.65 11.12
C THR A 159 30.60 -4.92 9.81
N ILE A 160 30.66 -6.19 9.40
CA ILE A 160 31.30 -6.63 8.16
C ILE A 160 30.39 -6.54 6.93
N ILE A 161 29.11 -6.16 7.12
CA ILE A 161 28.09 -6.13 6.07
C ILE A 161 28.10 -4.77 5.38
N ASP A 162 28.20 -4.80 4.05
CA ASP A 162 28.23 -3.61 3.20
C ASP A 162 26.84 -3.35 2.59
N ASP A 163 26.13 -2.39 3.17
CA ASP A 163 24.78 -1.99 2.76
C ASP A 163 24.73 -1.48 1.31
N ASP A 164 25.80 -0.86 0.80
CA ASP A 164 25.85 -0.31 -0.56
C ASP A 164 26.01 -1.41 -1.60
N LYS A 165 26.76 -2.47 -1.27
CA LYS A 165 26.80 -3.68 -2.11
C LYS A 165 25.44 -4.38 -2.17
N LEU A 166 24.73 -4.48 -1.05
CA LEU A 166 23.38 -5.05 -1.03
C LEU A 166 22.43 -4.26 -1.92
N LYS A 167 22.49 -2.93 -1.89
CA LYS A 167 21.69 -2.07 -2.77
C LYS A 167 22.05 -2.24 -4.25
N LYS A 168 23.34 -2.39 -4.57
CA LYS A 168 23.81 -2.65 -5.95
C LYS A 168 23.35 -4.01 -6.48
N LEU A 169 23.16 -5.00 -5.60
CA LEU A 169 22.60 -6.30 -5.97
C LEU A 169 21.09 -6.26 -6.22
N GLY A 170 20.44 -5.13 -5.95
CA GLY A 170 19.01 -4.87 -6.20
C GLY A 170 18.15 -4.76 -4.93
N ALA A 171 18.77 -4.69 -3.74
CA ALA A 171 18.00 -4.38 -2.53
C ALA A 171 17.51 -2.92 -2.58
N THR A 172 16.21 -2.71 -2.39
CA THR A 172 15.62 -1.37 -2.27
C THR A 172 16.01 -0.70 -0.95
N GLY A 173 16.34 -1.49 0.08
CA GLY A 173 16.73 -0.97 1.39
C GLY A 173 17.27 -2.03 2.33
N VAL A 174 18.02 -1.59 3.32
CA VAL A 174 18.62 -2.42 4.38
C VAL A 174 18.29 -1.75 5.72
N MET A 175 17.77 -2.52 6.68
CA MET A 175 17.35 -2.03 8.00
C MET A 175 17.93 -2.90 9.11
N ARG A 176 18.45 -2.27 10.17
CA ARG A 176 18.98 -2.98 11.34
C ARG A 176 17.98 -2.84 12.50
N MET A 177 17.45 -3.95 12.98
CA MET A 177 16.36 -4.01 13.98
C MET A 177 16.86 -4.28 15.41
N GLY A 178 18.17 -4.24 15.62
CA GLY A 178 18.85 -4.53 16.88
C GLY A 178 20.27 -5.02 16.63
N LYS A 179 20.99 -5.45 17.69
CA LYS A 179 22.27 -6.15 17.51
C LYS A 179 22.02 -7.40 16.69
N ASN A 180 22.76 -7.57 15.59
CA ASN A 180 22.79 -8.80 14.79
C ASN A 180 21.48 -9.13 14.03
N ALA A 181 20.48 -8.25 14.03
CA ALA A 181 19.22 -8.46 13.30
C ALA A 181 19.11 -7.50 12.12
N LEU A 182 19.12 -8.06 10.90
CA LEU A 182 19.13 -7.34 9.63
C LEU A 182 17.88 -7.68 8.82
N GLN A 183 17.30 -6.68 8.16
CA GLN A 183 16.28 -6.88 7.14
C GLN A 183 16.73 -6.26 5.81
N VAL A 184 16.67 -7.05 4.75
CA VAL A 184 16.99 -6.61 3.38
C VAL A 184 15.72 -6.63 2.55
N ILE A 185 15.35 -5.49 1.97
CA ILE A 185 14.15 -5.33 1.15
C ILE A 185 14.53 -5.63 -0.29
N VAL A 186 14.01 -6.74 -0.83
CA VAL A 186 14.38 -7.25 -2.17
C VAL A 186 13.19 -7.36 -3.12
N GLY A 187 11.98 -7.01 -2.70
CA GLY A 187 10.78 -7.13 -3.55
C GLY A 187 10.11 -8.49 -3.47
N THR A 188 9.15 -8.77 -4.36
CA THR A 188 8.19 -9.88 -4.20
C THR A 188 8.83 -11.27 -4.34
N LYS A 189 10.04 -11.35 -4.88
CA LYS A 189 10.83 -12.58 -4.98
C LYS A 189 11.68 -12.91 -3.74
N ALA A 190 11.44 -12.25 -2.60
CA ALA A 190 12.16 -12.51 -1.36
C ALA A 190 12.17 -14.00 -0.97
N ASP A 191 11.04 -14.72 -1.09
CA ASP A 191 10.98 -16.14 -0.76
C ASP A 191 11.86 -17.00 -1.68
N LEU A 192 11.84 -16.74 -2.98
CA LEU A 192 12.65 -17.47 -3.95
C LEU A 192 14.15 -17.25 -3.74
N ILE A 193 14.55 -15.99 -3.48
CA ILE A 193 15.94 -15.65 -3.16
C ILE A 193 16.37 -16.36 -1.88
N ALA A 194 15.54 -16.36 -0.83
CA ALA A 194 15.86 -17.05 0.42
C ALA A 194 16.04 -18.57 0.23
N GLN A 195 15.22 -19.21 -0.60
CA GLN A 195 15.35 -20.63 -0.91
C GLN A 195 16.67 -20.96 -1.62
N GLU A 196 17.06 -20.18 -2.63
CA GLU A 196 18.32 -20.39 -3.34
C GLU A 196 19.53 -20.05 -2.45
N MET A 197 19.45 -19.03 -1.57
CA MET A 197 20.48 -18.76 -0.56
C MET A 197 20.68 -19.96 0.38
N LYS A 198 19.60 -20.52 0.93
CA LYS A 198 19.67 -21.72 1.81
C LYS A 198 20.29 -22.91 1.08
N LYS A 199 19.96 -23.10 -0.19
CA LYS A 199 20.51 -24.17 -1.03
C LYS A 199 22.00 -23.96 -1.30
N HIS A 200 22.42 -22.72 -1.56
CA HIS A 200 23.82 -22.36 -1.75
C HIS A 200 24.64 -22.59 -0.46
N MET A 201 24.13 -22.15 0.69
CA MET A 201 24.75 -22.36 1.99
C MET A 201 24.86 -23.85 2.37
N LYS A 202 23.86 -24.68 2.07
CA LYS A 202 23.92 -26.14 2.28
C LYS A 202 24.98 -26.82 1.41
N LYS A 203 25.16 -26.38 0.17
CA LYS A 203 26.23 -26.89 -0.72
C LYS A 203 27.63 -26.49 -0.23
N ALA A 204 27.75 -25.33 0.41
CA ALA A 204 29.00 -24.82 0.98
C ALA A 204 29.34 -25.39 2.37
N GLY A 205 28.55 -26.34 2.90
CA GLY A 205 28.81 -26.98 4.21
C GLY A 205 28.32 -26.20 5.43
N GLY A 206 27.52 -25.15 5.25
CA GLY A 206 26.92 -24.39 6.34
C GLY A 206 25.81 -25.17 7.06
N LYS A 207 25.88 -25.24 8.39
CA LYS A 207 24.79 -25.76 9.24
C LYS A 207 23.70 -24.70 9.38
N ILE A 208 22.50 -24.99 8.86
CA ILE A 208 21.26 -24.24 9.14
C ILE A 208 20.16 -25.25 9.47
#